data_AF-A0A0L8L8Z0-F1
#
_entry.id   AF-A0A0L8L8Z0-F1
#
_cell.length_a   1.000
_cell.length_b   1.000
_cell.length_c   1.000
_cell.angle_alpha   90.00
_cell.angle_beta   90.00
_cell.angle_gamma   90.00
#
_symmetry.space_group_name_H-M   'P 1'
#
loop_
_entity.id
_entity.type
_entity.pdbx_description
1 polymer ?
#
loop_
_entity_poly.entity_id
_entity_poly.type
_entity_poly.pdbx_seq_one_letter_code
_entity_poly.pdbx_strand_id
1 'polypeptide(L)'
;MESATKYQDSVYFKKADGSALYVNLYSPSTLTWAEKGVTVTQKTGYPREQGTTLTIGGRRAAFELRLRVPSWAGAGFRVTVNGRAVPGTPTPGSYFPVSRTWRAGDTVRVSIPFRLRVEKALDDPSLQTLFYGPVNLVGRNAATDYLPLGLYRNAGLSGDLLPTLTPVPGKPLHHTLDGTEFAPFSEGTEDPTHAYFRRSEPRVCFGTLDSGVVNPAKPDGTTLLDEIWSAAPFRSKGTLVSRVRAVVDTWVSAGLLTRADGAKVVSTAGSATYAA
;
A
#
# COMPACT_ATOMS: atom_id res chain seq x y z
N MET A 1 20.16 11.39 20.59
CA MET A 1 20.73 10.03 20.47
C MET A 1 19.86 8.94 21.11
N GLU A 2 18.73 9.28 21.74
CA GLU A 2 17.86 8.32 22.42
C GLU A 2 17.12 7.36 21.46
N SER A 3 16.56 7.88 20.36
CA SER A 3 15.72 7.10 19.44
C SER A 3 16.40 5.85 18.89
N ALA A 4 17.69 5.95 18.53
CA ALA A 4 18.43 4.84 17.92
C ALA A 4 18.68 3.66 18.87
N THR A 5 18.64 3.89 20.18
CA THR A 5 18.89 2.85 21.20
C THR A 5 17.67 2.00 21.52
N LYS A 6 16.46 2.46 21.13
CA LYS A 6 15.17 1.87 21.53
C LYS A 6 14.39 1.24 20.39
N TYR A 7 14.96 1.13 19.19
CA TYR A 7 14.26 0.57 18.02
C TYR A 7 13.76 -0.87 18.23
N GLN A 8 14.39 -1.62 19.13
CA GLN A 8 14.02 -3.00 19.43
C GLN A 8 12.86 -3.13 20.43
N ASP A 9 12.59 -2.10 21.25
CA ASP A 9 11.67 -2.16 22.40
C ASP A 9 10.22 -2.46 21.98
N SER A 10 9.86 -2.03 20.77
CA SER A 10 8.50 -2.18 20.25
C SER A 10 8.37 -3.33 19.25
N VAL A 11 9.40 -4.14 19.02
CA VAL A 11 9.31 -5.27 18.07
C VAL A 11 8.34 -6.33 18.57
N TYR A 12 8.38 -6.63 19.87
CA TYR A 12 7.52 -7.62 20.51
C TYR A 12 6.87 -7.08 21.76
N PHE A 13 5.61 -7.42 22.00
CA PHE A 13 4.98 -7.32 23.32
C PHE A 13 4.42 -8.68 23.73
N LYS A 14 4.29 -8.93 25.03
CA LYS A 14 3.59 -10.10 25.56
C LYS A 14 2.31 -9.68 26.26
N LYS A 15 1.28 -10.51 26.19
CA LYS A 15 0.11 -10.36 27.07
C LYS A 15 0.54 -10.61 28.52
N ALA A 16 -0.08 -9.91 29.48
CA ALA A 16 0.32 -9.95 30.89
C ALA A 16 0.26 -11.37 31.50
N ASP A 17 -0.74 -12.17 31.12
CA ASP A 17 -0.90 -13.57 31.51
C ASP A 17 0.05 -14.54 30.77
N GLY A 18 0.90 -14.02 29.87
CA GLY A 18 1.80 -14.79 29.04
C GLY A 18 1.08 -15.67 28.00
N SER A 19 -0.21 -15.48 27.73
CA SER A 19 -0.94 -16.35 26.79
C SER A 19 -0.61 -16.03 25.33
N ALA A 20 -0.10 -14.84 25.04
CA ALA A 20 0.17 -14.37 23.68
C ALA A 20 1.46 -13.56 23.57
N LEU A 21 2.11 -13.68 22.42
CA LEU A 21 3.23 -12.84 21.98
C LEU A 21 2.80 -12.07 20.72
N TYR A 22 2.83 -10.76 20.80
CA TYR A 22 2.57 -9.82 19.71
C TYR A 22 3.88 -9.55 18.97
N VAL A 23 3.85 -9.71 17.64
CA VAL A 23 4.92 -9.31 16.73
C VAL A 23 4.44 -8.03 16.04
N ASN A 24 4.93 -6.89 16.51
CA ASN A 24 4.47 -5.56 16.12
C ASN A 24 5.25 -4.99 14.94
N LEU A 25 6.55 -5.28 14.87
CA LEU A 25 7.46 -4.82 13.83
C LEU A 25 8.14 -6.03 13.18
N TYR A 26 8.25 -5.97 11.86
CA TYR A 26 9.01 -6.94 11.10
C TYR A 26 10.44 -6.42 10.95
N SER A 27 11.33 -6.91 11.83
CA SER A 27 12.71 -6.45 11.94
C SER A 27 13.62 -7.62 12.33
N PRO A 28 14.85 -7.71 11.76
CA PRO A 28 15.85 -8.69 12.19
C PRO A 28 16.10 -8.60 13.69
N SER A 29 15.76 -9.66 14.41
CA SER A 29 15.79 -9.65 15.87
C SER A 29 15.77 -11.07 16.43
N THR A 30 16.26 -11.23 17.67
CA THR A 30 16.07 -12.43 18.46
C THR A 30 15.49 -12.01 19.81
N LEU A 31 14.29 -12.50 20.10
CA LEU A 31 13.67 -12.37 21.43
C LEU A 31 14.03 -13.60 22.27
N THR A 32 14.53 -13.35 23.49
CA THR A 32 14.60 -14.35 24.54
C THR A 32 13.43 -14.15 25.50
N TRP A 33 12.46 -15.06 25.48
CA TRP A 33 11.31 -15.05 26.38
C TRP A 33 11.55 -16.03 27.54
N ALA A 34 12.30 -15.55 28.54
CA ALA A 34 12.82 -16.37 29.64
C ALA A 34 11.71 -17.09 30.43
N GLU A 35 10.59 -16.41 30.69
CA GLU A 35 9.48 -16.95 31.49
C GLU A 35 8.82 -18.18 30.84
N LYS A 36 8.90 -18.32 29.51
CA LYS A 36 8.47 -19.53 28.80
C LYS A 36 9.62 -20.45 28.40
N GLY A 37 10.88 -20.02 28.59
CA GLY A 37 12.06 -20.72 28.08
C GLY A 37 12.06 -20.83 26.56
N VAL A 38 11.55 -19.82 25.84
CA VAL A 38 11.41 -19.80 24.38
C VAL A 38 12.31 -18.72 23.78
N THR A 39 12.86 -19.00 22.60
CA THR A 39 13.46 -17.97 21.75
C THR A 39 12.67 -17.81 20.45
N VAL A 40 12.59 -16.58 19.95
CA VAL A 40 11.96 -16.28 18.66
C VAL A 40 12.93 -15.45 17.84
N THR A 41 13.43 -16.02 16.73
CA THR A 41 14.33 -15.32 15.81
C THR A 41 13.57 -14.88 14.57
N GLN A 42 13.56 -13.59 14.28
CA GLN A 42 13.08 -13.01 13.02
C GLN A 42 14.23 -12.85 12.04
N LYS A 43 14.11 -13.46 10.85
CA LYS A 43 14.99 -13.24 9.71
C LYS A 43 14.19 -12.60 8.58
N THR A 44 14.61 -11.40 8.17
CA THR A 44 13.97 -10.66 7.08
C THR A 44 14.91 -9.57 6.53
N GLY A 45 14.77 -9.23 5.25
CA GLY A 45 15.32 -8.01 4.66
C GLY A 45 14.39 -6.80 4.71
N TYR A 46 13.30 -6.85 5.49
CA TYR A 46 12.29 -5.78 5.58
C TYR A 46 12.92 -4.39 5.80
N PRO A 47 12.47 -3.34 5.09
CA PRO A 47 11.37 -3.32 4.12
C PRO A 47 11.78 -3.66 2.67
N ARG A 48 13.02 -4.09 2.40
CA ARG A 48 13.42 -4.56 1.05
C ARG A 48 12.83 -5.93 0.71
N GLU A 49 12.53 -6.73 1.74
CA GLU A 49 11.80 -7.99 1.63
C GLU A 49 10.33 -7.80 2.08
N GLN A 50 9.41 -8.41 1.35
CA GLN A 50 7.96 -8.32 1.56
C GLN A 50 7.44 -9.41 2.50
N GLY A 51 8.03 -9.52 3.69
CA GLY A 51 7.68 -10.55 4.65
C GLY A 51 8.72 -10.78 5.74
N THR A 52 8.53 -11.84 6.52
CA THR A 52 9.49 -12.28 7.54
C THR A 52 9.40 -13.80 7.75
N THR A 53 10.49 -14.39 8.24
CA THR A 53 10.50 -15.75 8.76
C THR A 53 10.82 -15.71 10.26
N LEU A 54 9.93 -16.26 11.07
CA LEU A 54 10.14 -16.48 12.50
C LEU A 54 10.50 -17.94 12.74
N THR A 55 11.56 -18.18 13.49
CA THR A 55 11.94 -19.52 13.94
C THR A 55 11.84 -19.59 15.46
N ILE A 56 11.13 -20.60 15.95
CA ILE A 56 10.98 -20.84 17.39
C ILE A 56 12.10 -21.76 17.87
N GLY A 57 12.72 -21.41 18.99
CA GLY A 57 13.70 -22.22 19.71
C GLY A 57 13.34 -22.40 21.18
N GLY A 58 14.15 -23.19 21.89
CA GLY A 58 13.97 -23.43 23.32
C GLY A 58 12.98 -24.55 23.65
N ARG A 59 12.32 -24.43 24.82
CA ARG A 59 11.42 -25.45 25.37
C ARG A 59 10.08 -25.45 24.65
N ARG A 60 9.38 -26.59 24.71
CA ARG A 60 8.01 -26.71 24.21
C ARG A 60 7.08 -25.82 25.05
N ALA A 61 6.31 -24.95 24.42
CA ALA A 61 5.42 -24.02 25.12
C ALA A 61 4.14 -23.72 24.32
N ALA A 62 3.01 -23.59 25.02
CA ALA A 62 1.76 -23.13 24.43
C ALA A 62 1.62 -21.61 24.56
N PHE A 63 1.35 -20.95 23.43
CA PHE A 63 0.99 -19.54 23.36
C PHE A 63 0.49 -19.20 21.94
N GLU A 64 -0.21 -18.08 21.85
CA GLU A 64 -0.64 -17.51 20.59
C GLU A 64 0.39 -16.52 20.04
N LEU A 65 0.79 -16.69 18.78
CA LEU A 65 1.49 -15.63 18.04
C LEU A 65 0.46 -14.70 17.40
N ARG A 66 0.52 -13.42 17.77
CA ARG A 66 -0.30 -12.34 17.18
C ARG A 66 0.59 -11.58 16.19
N LEU A 67 0.40 -11.82 14.89
CA LEU A 67 1.21 -11.22 13.83
C LEU A 67 0.54 -9.95 13.31
N ARG A 68 1.17 -8.79 13.39
CA ARG A 68 0.56 -7.53 12.94
C ARG A 68 0.20 -7.58 11.45
N VAL A 69 -1.04 -7.28 11.12
CA VAL A 69 -1.48 -7.03 9.74
C VAL A 69 -1.50 -5.52 9.55
N PRO A 70 -0.51 -4.91 8.85
CA PRO A 70 -0.50 -3.47 8.65
C PRO A 70 -1.77 -2.98 7.94
N SER A 71 -2.24 -1.77 8.23
CA SER A 71 -3.45 -1.21 7.63
C SER A 71 -3.38 -1.09 6.10
N TRP A 72 -2.19 -0.89 5.56
CA TRP A 72 -1.95 -0.83 4.12
C TRP A 72 -1.86 -2.21 3.44
N ALA A 73 -1.68 -3.29 4.21
CA ALA A 73 -1.62 -4.63 3.65
C ALA A 73 -2.96 -4.98 3.01
N GLY A 74 -2.95 -5.83 1.99
CA GLY A 74 -4.21 -6.38 1.48
C GLY A 74 -4.03 -7.73 0.84
N ALA A 75 -4.51 -7.86 -0.39
CA ALA A 75 -4.54 -9.16 -1.05
C ALA A 75 -3.14 -9.78 -1.05
N GLY A 76 -3.06 -11.01 -0.54
CA GLY A 76 -1.81 -11.78 -0.48
C GLY A 76 -1.07 -11.74 0.85
N PHE A 77 -1.52 -10.99 1.87
CA PHE A 77 -1.04 -11.25 3.24
C PHE A 77 -1.31 -12.72 3.59
N ARG A 78 -0.26 -13.48 3.92
CA ARG A 78 -0.37 -14.91 4.17
C ARG A 78 0.56 -15.35 5.28
N VAL A 79 0.07 -16.25 6.13
CA VAL A 79 0.86 -16.91 7.16
C VAL A 79 0.92 -18.40 6.89
N THR A 80 2.11 -18.97 6.95
CA THR A 80 2.32 -20.42 6.97
C THR A 80 3.09 -20.83 8.21
N VAL A 81 2.82 -22.04 8.70
CA VAL A 81 3.60 -22.69 9.76
C VAL A 81 4.09 -24.02 9.24
N ASN A 82 5.41 -24.24 9.26
CA ASN A 82 6.06 -25.43 8.73
C ASN A 82 5.60 -25.76 7.29
N GLY A 83 5.50 -24.71 6.45
CA GLY A 83 5.07 -24.80 5.05
C GLY A 83 3.56 -24.90 4.83
N ARG A 84 2.73 -25.08 5.88
CA ARG A 84 1.28 -25.20 5.75
C ARG A 84 0.58 -23.87 6.02
N ALA A 85 -0.33 -23.48 5.13
CA ALA A 85 -1.13 -22.26 5.32
C ALA A 85 -1.95 -22.33 6.61
N VAL A 86 -1.95 -21.24 7.37
CA VAL A 86 -2.83 -21.10 8.54
C VAL A 86 -4.18 -20.58 8.04
N PRO A 87 -5.30 -21.26 8.36
CA PRO A 87 -6.62 -20.77 7.96
C PRO A 87 -6.96 -19.48 8.71
N GLY A 88 -7.78 -18.64 8.07
CA GLY A 88 -8.21 -17.35 8.61
C GLY A 88 -8.09 -16.24 7.58
N THR A 89 -8.84 -15.17 7.79
CA THR A 89 -8.83 -13.98 6.93
C THR A 89 -8.06 -12.87 7.63
N PRO A 90 -6.92 -12.41 7.10
CA PRO A 90 -6.21 -11.26 7.64
C PRO A 90 -7.08 -10.00 7.52
N THR A 91 -7.17 -9.23 8.61
CA THR A 91 -7.85 -7.93 8.62
C THR A 91 -6.82 -6.81 8.70
N PRO A 92 -6.74 -5.90 7.72
CA PRO A 92 -5.81 -4.77 7.80
C PRO A 92 -6.01 -3.94 9.07
N GLY A 93 -4.92 -3.55 9.72
CA GLY A 93 -4.95 -2.78 10.97
C GLY A 93 -5.16 -3.62 12.24
N SER A 94 -5.13 -4.95 12.14
CA SER A 94 -5.32 -5.87 13.27
C SER A 94 -4.10 -6.79 13.49
N TYR A 95 -4.28 -7.86 14.28
CA TYR A 95 -3.34 -8.97 14.38
C TYR A 95 -3.96 -10.26 13.87
N PHE A 96 -3.18 -11.06 13.14
CA PHE A 96 -3.53 -12.42 12.73
C PHE A 96 -3.07 -13.42 13.80
N PRO A 97 -3.99 -14.13 14.48
CA PRO A 97 -3.64 -15.06 15.55
C PRO A 97 -3.20 -16.42 15.03
N VAL A 98 -2.18 -17.00 15.66
CA VAL A 98 -1.72 -18.37 15.44
C VAL A 98 -1.50 -19.06 16.78
N SER A 99 -2.52 -19.79 17.24
CA SER A 99 -2.49 -20.53 18.52
C SER A 99 -1.95 -21.93 18.32
N ARG A 100 -0.83 -22.27 18.98
CA ARG A 100 -0.18 -23.59 18.91
C ARG A 100 0.58 -23.92 20.20
N THR A 101 0.93 -25.19 20.34
CA THR A 101 2.04 -25.62 21.19
C THR A 101 3.30 -25.67 20.35
N TRP A 102 4.15 -24.67 20.52
CA TRP A 102 5.37 -24.48 19.75
C TRP A 102 6.49 -25.37 20.28
N ARG A 103 7.39 -25.78 19.38
CA ARG A 103 8.63 -26.49 19.70
C ARG A 103 9.80 -25.90 18.91
N ALA A 104 11.01 -26.20 19.36
CA ALA A 104 12.22 -25.83 18.63
C ALA A 104 12.16 -26.31 17.17
N GLY A 105 12.53 -25.41 16.25
CA GLY A 105 12.52 -25.63 14.81
C GLY A 105 11.22 -25.28 14.10
N ASP A 106 10.12 -25.03 14.83
CA ASP A 106 8.89 -24.54 14.19
C ASP A 106 9.16 -23.21 13.50
N THR A 107 8.70 -23.11 12.25
CA THR A 107 8.96 -21.95 11.38
C THR A 107 7.64 -21.34 10.95
N VAL A 108 7.48 -20.03 11.21
CA VAL A 108 6.36 -19.22 10.76
C VAL A 108 6.82 -18.29 9.66
N ARG A 109 6.23 -18.36 8.47
CA ARG A 109 6.50 -17.41 7.40
C ARG A 109 5.31 -16.47 7.24
N VAL A 110 5.60 -15.17 7.24
CA VAL A 110 4.64 -14.13 6.92
C VAL A 110 5.03 -13.55 5.56
N SER A 111 4.09 -13.56 4.61
CA SER A 111 4.21 -12.82 3.35
C SER A 111 3.30 -11.61 3.41
N ILE A 112 3.82 -10.46 3.01
CA ILE A 112 3.13 -9.17 3.06
C ILE A 112 3.43 -8.43 1.76
N PRO A 113 2.71 -8.73 0.66
CA PRO A 113 2.96 -8.07 -0.62
C PRO A 113 2.84 -6.55 -0.50
N PHE A 114 3.84 -5.84 -1.01
CA PHE A 114 3.85 -4.40 -1.07
C PHE A 114 3.19 -3.94 -2.36
N ARG A 115 2.57 -2.77 -2.28
CA ARG A 115 1.86 -2.14 -3.38
C ARG A 115 2.00 -0.64 -3.25
N LEU A 116 1.98 0.01 -4.40
CA LEU A 116 2.02 1.45 -4.49
C LEU A 116 0.67 2.01 -4.11
N ARG A 117 0.70 2.98 -3.20
CA ARG A 117 -0.49 3.60 -2.64
C ARG A 117 -0.18 5.06 -2.38
N VAL A 118 -1.22 5.87 -2.36
CA VAL A 118 -1.12 7.28 -1.96
C VAL A 118 -1.79 7.52 -0.63
N GLU A 119 -1.20 8.40 0.16
CA GLU A 119 -1.89 9.03 1.29
C GLU A 119 -2.11 10.50 0.96
N LYS A 120 -3.32 10.98 1.26
CA LYS A 120 -3.73 12.37 1.05
C LYS A 120 -3.36 13.18 2.28
N ALA A 121 -2.93 14.43 2.11
CA ALA A 121 -2.84 15.36 3.23
C ALA A 121 -4.25 15.59 3.82
N LEU A 122 -4.32 15.81 5.14
CA LEU A 122 -5.59 15.89 5.86
C LEU A 122 -6.35 17.19 5.55
N ASP A 123 -5.62 18.27 5.28
CA ASP A 123 -6.10 19.62 5.02
C ASP A 123 -6.27 19.93 3.52
N ASP A 124 -5.38 19.40 2.67
CA ASP A 124 -5.47 19.50 1.21
C ASP A 124 -5.37 18.13 0.54
N PRO A 125 -6.51 17.48 0.22
CA PRO A 125 -6.52 16.18 -0.47
C PRO A 125 -5.88 16.16 -1.87
N SER A 126 -5.61 17.34 -2.46
CA SER A 126 -4.86 17.46 -3.71
C SER A 126 -3.35 17.29 -3.51
N LEU A 127 -2.84 17.52 -2.29
CA LEU A 127 -1.48 17.17 -1.90
C LEU A 127 -1.44 15.72 -1.42
N GLN A 128 -0.59 14.94 -2.05
CA GLN A 128 -0.52 13.49 -1.81
C GLN A 128 0.93 13.05 -1.69
N THR A 129 1.14 11.95 -0.99
CA THR A 129 2.45 11.32 -0.83
C THR A 129 2.38 9.87 -1.29
N LEU A 130 3.47 9.37 -1.87
CA LEU A 130 3.55 8.02 -2.40
C LEU A 130 4.15 7.08 -1.37
N PHE A 131 3.60 5.87 -1.27
CA PHE A 131 4.14 4.80 -0.45
C PHE A 131 4.24 3.50 -1.24
N TYR A 132 5.28 2.71 -0.97
CA TYR A 132 5.36 1.31 -1.35
C TYR A 132 5.33 0.44 -0.10
N GLY A 133 4.16 -0.14 0.19
CA GLY A 133 3.91 -0.80 1.47
C GLY A 133 4.09 0.19 2.65
N PRO A 134 5.03 -0.05 3.58
CA PRO A 134 5.33 0.85 4.69
C PRO A 134 6.27 2.01 4.30
N VAL A 135 6.90 1.96 3.12
CA VAL A 135 8.02 2.84 2.76
C VAL A 135 7.47 4.10 2.11
N ASN A 136 7.69 5.25 2.72
CA ASN A 136 7.41 6.53 2.08
C ASN A 136 8.40 6.77 0.94
N LEU A 137 7.88 7.13 -0.23
CA LEU A 137 8.67 7.43 -1.41
C LEU A 137 8.59 8.93 -1.71
N VAL A 138 9.75 9.57 -1.88
CA VAL A 138 9.89 10.99 -2.14
C VAL A 138 10.40 11.24 -3.55
N GLY A 139 9.85 12.24 -4.22
CA GLY A 139 10.27 12.63 -5.57
C GLY A 139 11.61 13.35 -5.52
N ARG A 140 12.63 12.88 -6.24
CA ARG A 140 13.94 13.52 -6.36
C ARG A 140 13.88 14.56 -7.46
N ASN A 141 13.77 15.83 -7.06
CA ASN A 141 13.64 16.95 -7.99
C ASN A 141 14.03 18.26 -7.27
N ALA A 142 14.71 19.16 -7.99
CA ALA A 142 15.18 20.44 -7.48
C ALA A 142 14.15 21.58 -7.58
N ALA A 143 12.97 21.32 -8.13
CA ALA A 143 11.89 22.30 -8.19
C ALA A 143 11.51 22.78 -6.78
N THR A 144 11.11 24.04 -6.66
CA THR A 144 10.69 24.64 -5.38
C THR A 144 9.18 24.67 -5.20
N ASP A 145 8.41 24.45 -6.28
CA ASP A 145 6.97 24.27 -6.26
C ASP A 145 6.61 22.77 -6.17
N TYR A 146 5.38 22.46 -5.77
CA TYR A 146 4.89 21.08 -5.78
C TYR A 146 4.94 20.47 -7.18
N LEU A 147 5.50 19.26 -7.29
CA LEU A 147 5.48 18.50 -8.54
C LEU A 147 4.03 18.16 -8.93
N PRO A 148 3.58 18.50 -10.16
CA PRO A 148 2.30 18.04 -10.66
C PRO A 148 2.40 16.57 -11.10
N LEU A 149 1.58 15.68 -10.54
CA LEU A 149 1.55 14.26 -10.93
C LEU A 149 0.14 13.77 -11.25
N GLY A 150 0.01 13.07 -12.38
CA GLY A 150 -1.19 12.30 -12.71
C GLY A 150 -1.07 10.86 -12.24
N LEU A 151 -2.11 10.36 -11.60
CA LEU A 151 -2.21 9.05 -10.95
C LEU A 151 -3.24 8.13 -11.62
N TYR A 152 -4.37 8.67 -12.07
CA TYR A 152 -5.51 7.86 -12.53
C TYR A 152 -5.25 7.11 -13.84
N ARG A 153 -4.43 7.67 -14.73
CA ARG A 153 -3.93 6.92 -15.89
C ARG A 153 -3.11 5.68 -15.51
N ASN A 154 -2.64 5.62 -14.26
CA ASN A 154 -1.84 4.52 -13.73
C ASN A 154 -2.65 3.62 -12.79
N ALA A 155 -3.95 3.88 -12.59
CA ALA A 155 -4.78 3.11 -11.67
C ALA A 155 -5.24 1.78 -12.29
N GLY A 156 -4.95 0.67 -11.61
CA GLY A 156 -5.52 -0.65 -11.88
C GLY A 156 -6.95 -0.79 -11.33
N LEU A 157 -7.61 -1.91 -11.60
CA LEU A 157 -8.96 -2.17 -11.08
C LEU A 157 -9.01 -2.18 -9.56
N SER A 158 -7.94 -2.58 -8.88
CA SER A 158 -7.82 -2.49 -7.42
C SER A 158 -7.82 -1.04 -6.89
N GLY A 159 -7.58 -0.04 -7.75
CA GLY A 159 -7.26 1.34 -7.36
C GLY A 159 -5.78 1.58 -7.09
N ASP A 160 -4.93 0.53 -7.16
CA ASP A 160 -3.49 0.66 -6.99
C ASP A 160 -2.83 1.32 -8.21
N LEU A 161 -1.71 2.02 -7.99
CA LEU A 161 -1.00 2.80 -9.01
C LEU A 161 -0.03 1.95 -9.86
N LEU A 162 -0.52 0.89 -10.51
CA LEU A 162 0.28 -0.04 -11.33
C LEU A 162 -0.36 -0.20 -12.73
N PRO A 163 0.42 -0.35 -13.84
CA PRO A 163 1.79 -0.91 -13.92
C PRO A 163 2.89 0.04 -14.43
N THR A 164 2.66 1.35 -14.49
CA THR A 164 3.56 2.30 -15.18
C THR A 164 4.69 2.86 -14.32
N LEU A 165 4.66 2.66 -12.99
CA LEU A 165 5.81 2.97 -12.14
C LEU A 165 6.93 1.95 -12.37
N THR A 166 7.99 2.41 -13.02
CA THR A 166 9.07 1.55 -13.50
C THR A 166 10.14 1.42 -12.43
N PRO A 167 10.48 0.23 -11.93
CA PRO A 167 11.57 0.05 -11.00
C PRO A 167 12.90 0.58 -11.58
N VAL A 168 13.71 1.25 -10.78
CA VAL A 168 15.05 1.66 -11.20
C VAL A 168 16.00 0.46 -11.06
N PRO A 169 16.63 -0.01 -12.15
CA PRO A 169 17.54 -1.15 -12.08
C PRO A 169 18.68 -0.90 -11.07
N GLY A 170 18.94 -1.90 -10.21
CA GLY A 170 20.01 -1.83 -9.21
C GLY A 170 19.71 -0.96 -7.98
N LYS A 171 18.58 -0.25 -7.91
CA LYS A 171 18.17 0.55 -6.76
C LYS A 171 16.87 -0.01 -6.14
N PRO A 172 16.94 -0.89 -5.12
CA PRO A 172 15.75 -1.48 -4.50
C PRO A 172 14.81 -0.42 -3.96
N LEU A 173 13.50 -0.55 -4.23
CA LEU A 173 12.44 0.37 -3.79
C LEU A 173 12.45 1.74 -4.48
N HIS A 174 13.25 1.93 -5.54
CA HIS A 174 13.20 3.13 -6.38
C HIS A 174 12.32 2.87 -7.59
N HIS A 175 11.54 3.88 -7.94
CA HIS A 175 10.63 3.84 -9.09
C HIS A 175 10.73 5.14 -9.88
N THR A 176 10.44 5.11 -11.18
CA THR A 176 10.22 6.34 -11.96
C THR A 176 8.75 6.48 -12.33
N LEU A 177 8.28 7.72 -12.30
CA LEU A 177 6.96 8.13 -12.75
C LEU A 177 7.11 9.48 -13.46
N ASP A 178 6.69 9.56 -14.73
CA ASP A 178 6.79 10.77 -15.58
C ASP A 178 8.18 11.41 -15.57
N GLY A 179 9.24 10.59 -15.60
CA GLY A 179 10.62 11.06 -15.58
C GLY A 179 11.13 11.53 -14.21
N THR A 180 10.30 11.52 -13.17
CA THR A 180 10.73 11.77 -11.78
C THR A 180 11.06 10.45 -11.08
N GLU A 181 12.23 10.37 -10.45
CA GLU A 181 12.61 9.26 -9.57
C GLU A 181 11.95 9.43 -8.19
N PHE A 182 11.29 8.37 -7.72
CA PHE A 182 10.73 8.24 -6.38
C PHE A 182 11.58 7.24 -5.60
N ALA A 183 12.16 7.70 -4.48
CA ALA A 183 13.11 6.95 -3.66
C ALA A 183 12.66 6.88 -2.20
N PRO A 184 13.09 5.87 -1.41
CA PRO A 184 12.74 5.80 0.01
C PRO A 184 13.19 7.04 0.78
N PHE A 185 12.28 7.68 1.52
CA PHE A 185 12.65 8.86 2.32
C PHE A 185 13.72 8.55 3.37
N SER A 186 13.70 7.31 3.88
CA SER A 186 14.63 6.82 4.90
C SER A 186 16.09 6.72 4.42
N GLU A 187 16.38 6.89 3.13
CA GLU A 187 17.75 6.99 2.65
C GLU A 187 18.47 8.22 3.20
N GLY A 188 17.73 9.28 3.53
CA GLY A 188 18.29 10.45 4.22
C GLY A 188 19.39 11.17 3.43
N THR A 189 19.34 11.14 2.10
CA THR A 189 20.29 11.89 1.26
C THR A 189 19.98 13.39 1.29
N GLU A 190 20.94 14.22 0.91
CA GLU A 190 20.81 15.69 0.84
C GLU A 190 20.17 16.17 -0.48
N ASP A 191 19.82 15.25 -1.39
CA ASP A 191 19.22 15.61 -2.68
C ASP A 191 17.87 16.31 -2.47
N PRO A 192 17.59 17.42 -3.17
CA PRO A 192 16.30 18.08 -3.15
C PRO A 192 15.15 17.09 -3.38
N THR A 193 14.13 17.15 -2.52
CA THR A 193 13.07 16.16 -2.53
C THR A 193 11.70 16.69 -2.18
N HIS A 194 10.68 16.05 -2.75
CA HIS A 194 9.28 16.33 -2.51
C HIS A 194 8.64 15.13 -1.80
N ALA A 195 8.34 15.29 -0.51
CA ALA A 195 7.55 14.32 0.25
C ALA A 195 6.07 14.33 -0.17
N TYR A 196 5.58 15.49 -0.58
CA TYR A 196 4.26 15.68 -1.15
C TYR A 196 4.36 16.19 -2.58
N PHE A 197 3.45 15.74 -3.42
CA PHE A 197 3.23 16.24 -4.77
C PHE A 197 1.79 16.73 -4.90
N ARG A 198 1.54 17.60 -5.87
CA ARG A 198 0.19 18.06 -6.19
C ARG A 198 -0.39 17.13 -7.26
N ARG A 199 -1.47 16.44 -6.93
CA ARG A 199 -2.20 15.65 -7.91
C ARG A 199 -2.75 16.56 -9.00
N SER A 200 -2.47 16.24 -10.25
CA SER A 200 -2.88 16.99 -11.42
C SER A 200 -3.42 16.04 -12.50
N GLU A 201 -4.71 16.19 -12.79
CA GLU A 201 -5.46 15.33 -13.72
C GLU A 201 -6.26 16.23 -14.66
N PRO A 202 -5.61 16.93 -15.61
CA PRO A 202 -6.29 17.92 -16.45
C PRO A 202 -7.29 17.27 -17.42
N ARG A 203 -7.14 15.98 -17.70
CA ARG A 203 -7.96 15.24 -18.67
C ARG A 203 -8.46 13.93 -18.08
N VAL A 204 -9.62 13.49 -18.55
CA VAL A 204 -10.21 12.21 -18.12
C VAL A 204 -9.52 11.07 -18.87
N CYS A 205 -8.68 10.33 -18.15
CA CYS A 205 -7.90 9.21 -18.68
C CYS A 205 -8.25 7.90 -17.97
N PHE A 206 -8.14 6.78 -18.70
CA PHE A 206 -8.27 5.43 -18.17
C PHE A 206 -7.15 4.56 -18.72
N GLY A 207 -6.29 4.05 -17.84
CA GLY A 207 -5.03 3.45 -18.28
C GLY A 207 -4.25 4.43 -19.16
N THR A 208 -3.71 3.94 -20.28
CA THR A 208 -2.98 4.77 -21.24
C THR A 208 -3.87 5.56 -22.20
N LEU A 209 -5.20 5.46 -22.12
CA LEU A 209 -6.10 6.15 -23.05
C LEU A 209 -6.62 7.47 -22.47
N ASP A 210 -6.47 8.54 -23.25
CA ASP A 210 -7.05 9.86 -23.01
C ASP A 210 -8.39 9.98 -23.76
N SER A 211 -9.43 10.45 -23.08
CA SER A 211 -10.74 10.70 -23.70
C SER A 211 -10.80 12.00 -24.50
N GLY A 212 -9.80 12.88 -24.34
CA GLY A 212 -9.78 14.24 -24.86
C GLY A 212 -10.62 15.22 -24.02
N VAL A 213 -11.36 14.74 -23.03
CA VAL A 213 -12.27 15.53 -22.20
C VAL A 213 -11.51 16.14 -21.01
N VAL A 214 -11.69 17.44 -20.76
CA VAL A 214 -11.20 18.11 -19.54
C VAL A 214 -11.82 17.43 -18.33
N ASN A 215 -11.04 17.12 -17.30
CA ASN A 215 -11.57 16.53 -16.07
C ASN A 215 -12.30 17.62 -15.25
N PRO A 216 -13.65 17.62 -15.23
CA PRO A 216 -14.38 18.68 -14.55
C PRO A 216 -14.33 18.45 -13.03
N ALA A 217 -14.50 19.54 -12.28
CA ALA A 217 -14.54 19.52 -10.82
C ALA A 217 -15.81 20.22 -10.31
N LYS A 218 -16.32 19.72 -9.18
CA LYS A 218 -17.36 20.39 -8.39
C LYS A 218 -16.78 21.61 -7.65
N PRO A 219 -17.63 22.50 -7.10
CA PRO A 219 -17.17 23.63 -6.30
C PRO A 219 -16.32 23.24 -5.08
N ASP A 220 -16.51 22.02 -4.55
CA ASP A 220 -15.72 21.47 -3.44
C ASP A 220 -14.36 20.87 -3.87
N GLY A 221 -14.03 20.94 -5.17
CA GLY A 221 -12.79 20.41 -5.74
C GLY A 221 -12.83 18.92 -6.12
N THR A 222 -13.93 18.21 -5.83
CA THR A 222 -14.08 16.80 -6.23
C THR A 222 -14.19 16.69 -7.75
N THR A 223 -13.28 15.93 -8.38
CA THR A 223 -13.27 15.74 -9.84
C THR A 223 -14.15 14.57 -10.29
N LEU A 224 -14.47 14.50 -11.58
CA LEU A 224 -15.17 13.34 -12.15
C LEU A 224 -14.41 12.03 -11.87
N LEU A 225 -13.08 12.06 -12.05
CA LEU A 225 -12.22 10.91 -11.76
C LEU A 225 -12.20 10.54 -10.26
N ASP A 226 -12.28 11.52 -9.35
CA ASP A 226 -12.40 11.24 -7.91
C ASP A 226 -13.61 10.37 -7.60
N GLU A 227 -14.78 10.73 -8.12
CA GLU A 227 -16.01 9.99 -7.86
C GLU A 227 -16.06 8.62 -8.53
N ILE A 228 -15.44 8.50 -9.71
CA ILE A 228 -15.32 7.20 -10.37
C ILE A 228 -14.47 6.29 -9.49
N TRP A 229 -13.26 6.72 -9.16
CA TRP A 229 -12.26 5.89 -8.46
C TRP A 229 -12.52 5.73 -6.96
N SER A 230 -13.42 6.52 -6.35
CA SER A 230 -13.85 6.33 -4.96
C SER A 230 -14.53 4.99 -4.71
N ALA A 231 -14.98 4.29 -5.76
CA ALA A 231 -15.63 2.98 -5.68
C ALA A 231 -14.66 1.80 -5.89
N ALA A 232 -13.37 2.06 -6.12
CA ALA A 232 -12.36 1.00 -6.17
C ALA A 232 -12.26 0.28 -4.81
N PRO A 233 -11.96 -1.02 -4.77
CA PRO A 233 -11.58 -1.88 -5.89
C PRO A 233 -12.76 -2.36 -6.74
N PHE A 234 -12.53 -2.52 -8.04
CA PHE A 234 -13.47 -3.07 -9.01
C PHE A 234 -13.19 -4.55 -9.27
N ARG A 235 -14.24 -5.38 -9.24
CA ARG A 235 -14.12 -6.83 -9.50
C ARG A 235 -13.73 -7.14 -10.95
N SER A 236 -14.11 -6.27 -11.89
CA SER A 236 -13.81 -6.42 -13.31
C SER A 236 -13.89 -5.08 -14.06
N LYS A 237 -13.34 -5.03 -15.27
CA LYS A 237 -13.54 -3.91 -16.20
C LYS A 237 -15.02 -3.57 -16.39
N GLY A 238 -15.91 -4.58 -16.48
CA GLY A 238 -17.35 -4.36 -16.61
C GLY A 238 -17.94 -3.59 -15.43
N THR A 239 -17.49 -3.89 -14.20
CA THR A 239 -17.93 -3.15 -12.99
C THR A 239 -17.42 -1.72 -12.98
N LEU A 240 -16.16 -1.48 -13.38
CA LEU A 240 -15.63 -0.11 -13.54
C LEU A 240 -16.42 0.68 -14.58
N VAL A 241 -16.62 0.13 -15.78
CA VAL A 241 -17.35 0.82 -16.86
C VAL A 241 -18.79 1.13 -16.45
N SER A 242 -19.43 0.25 -15.67
CA SER A 242 -20.77 0.51 -15.12
C SER A 242 -20.76 1.67 -14.12
N ARG A 243 -19.73 1.75 -13.24
CA ARG A 243 -19.53 2.91 -12.35
C ARG A 243 -19.30 4.19 -13.14
N VAL A 244 -18.46 4.16 -14.18
CA VAL A 244 -18.18 5.31 -15.05
C VAL A 244 -19.48 5.83 -15.65
N ARG A 245 -20.33 4.97 -16.22
CA ARG A 245 -21.64 5.37 -16.77
C ARG A 245 -22.51 6.06 -15.73
N ALA A 246 -22.69 5.43 -14.56
CA ALA A 246 -23.54 5.99 -13.50
C ALA A 246 -23.07 7.37 -13.01
N VAL A 247 -21.74 7.55 -12.84
CA VAL A 247 -21.18 8.86 -12.44
C VAL A 247 -21.35 9.87 -13.58
N VAL A 248 -21.02 9.51 -14.81
CA VAL A 248 -21.19 10.37 -16.00
C VAL A 248 -22.64 10.84 -16.14
N ASP A 249 -23.62 9.94 -16.02
CA ASP A 249 -25.05 10.28 -16.12
C ASP A 249 -25.47 11.28 -15.03
N THR A 250 -24.93 11.13 -13.82
CA THR A 250 -25.16 12.06 -12.70
C THR A 250 -24.57 13.43 -13.01
N TRP A 251 -23.33 13.49 -13.49
CA TRP A 251 -22.64 14.75 -13.83
C TRP A 251 -23.29 15.46 -15.02
N VAL A 252 -23.73 14.72 -16.03
CA VAL A 252 -24.49 15.25 -17.16
C VAL A 252 -25.83 15.82 -16.71
N SER A 253 -26.55 15.11 -15.84
CA SER A 253 -27.84 15.57 -15.30
C SER A 253 -27.68 16.83 -14.44
N ALA A 254 -26.54 16.97 -13.76
CA ALA A 254 -26.20 18.16 -12.98
C ALA A 254 -25.64 19.32 -13.83
N GLY A 255 -25.48 19.16 -15.16
CA GLY A 255 -24.92 20.18 -16.04
C GLY A 255 -23.40 20.39 -15.90
N LEU A 256 -22.70 19.48 -15.20
CA LEU A 256 -21.25 19.56 -14.97
C LEU A 256 -20.43 18.91 -16.09
N LEU A 257 -21.08 18.17 -16.99
CA LEU A 257 -20.48 17.50 -18.14
C LEU A 257 -21.47 17.48 -19.30
N THR A 258 -21.00 17.67 -20.54
CA THR A 258 -21.90 17.57 -21.70
C THR A 258 -22.23 16.11 -22.01
N ARG A 259 -23.38 15.82 -22.62
CA ARG A 259 -23.71 14.46 -23.09
C ARG A 259 -22.66 13.90 -24.06
N ALA A 260 -22.14 14.74 -24.94
CA ALA A 260 -21.13 14.35 -25.93
C ALA A 260 -19.81 13.96 -25.26
N ASP A 261 -19.36 14.73 -24.28
CA ASP A 261 -18.14 14.40 -23.54
C ASP A 261 -18.33 13.21 -22.60
N GLY A 262 -19.51 13.08 -21.98
CA GLY A 262 -19.88 11.88 -21.23
C GLY A 262 -19.79 10.60 -22.06
N ALA A 263 -20.27 10.63 -23.31
CA ALA A 263 -20.16 9.49 -24.22
C ALA A 263 -18.70 9.13 -24.55
N LYS A 264 -17.82 10.13 -24.75
CA LYS A 264 -16.38 9.90 -24.94
C LYS A 264 -15.75 9.24 -23.71
N VAL A 265 -16.03 9.76 -22.51
CA VAL A 265 -15.51 9.21 -21.24
C VAL A 265 -15.89 7.73 -21.08
N VAL A 266 -17.17 7.39 -21.28
CA VAL A 266 -17.66 6.00 -21.19
C VAL A 266 -17.03 5.11 -22.25
N SER A 267 -16.91 5.59 -23.48
CA SER A 267 -16.27 4.86 -24.59
C SER A 267 -14.80 4.57 -24.30
N THR A 268 -14.04 5.58 -23.85
CA THR A 268 -12.63 5.45 -23.46
C THR A 268 -12.47 4.42 -22.34
N ALA A 269 -13.29 4.49 -21.28
CA ALA A 269 -13.26 3.51 -20.19
C ALA A 269 -13.53 2.07 -20.69
N GLY A 270 -14.46 1.94 -21.65
CA GLY A 270 -14.81 0.68 -22.29
C GLY A 270 -13.73 0.11 -23.22
N SER A 271 -12.88 0.96 -23.79
CA SER A 271 -11.79 0.57 -24.69
C SER A 271 -10.47 0.33 -23.95
N ALA A 272 -10.25 0.99 -22.82
CA ALA A 272 -9.02 0.90 -22.04
C ALA A 272 -8.75 -0.51 -21.48
N THR A 273 -7.47 -0.78 -21.23
CA THR A 273 -6.98 -2.00 -20.55
C THR A 273 -6.53 -1.62 -19.15
N TYR A 274 -6.82 -2.49 -18.18
CA TYR A 274 -6.52 -2.25 -16.77
C TYR A 274 -5.76 -3.44 -16.20
N ALA A 275 -4.81 -3.15 -15.31
CA ALA A 275 -4.26 -4.17 -14.44
C ALA A 275 -5.35 -4.70 -13.50
N ALA A 276 -5.27 -5.98 -13.15
CA ALA A 276 -6.16 -6.62 -12.20
C ALA A 276 -5.93 -6.11 -10.77
#